data_AF-A0A821G6G7-F1
#
_entry.id   AF-A0A821G6G7-F1
#
_cell.length_a   1.000
_cell.length_b   1.000
_cell.length_c   1.000
_cell.angle_alpha   90.00
_cell.angle_beta   90.00
_cell.angle_gamma   90.00
#
_symmetry.space_group_name_H-M   'P 1'
#
loop_
_entity.id
_entity.type
_entity.pdbx_description
1 polymer ?
#
loop_
_entity_poly.entity_id
_entity_poly.type
_entity_poly.pdbx_seq_one_letter_code
_entity_poly.pdbx_strand_id
1 'polypeptide(L)'
;MKVIINDGRKFLKSLLNSINYDIILLDAYDSMSGLPSHMKTQEFFLELKYLLNPNGGLFIVNLVCIYQSYINVRLTIDSVFGQNNIITFRSTDFVNMIVVASAAIENFPLVNQKSNIINDIQEKLLIDINSSLKRKQKQIHNQNLSGRIYRDDMKNLENEQQMSLIEFVNIV
;
A
#
# COMPACT_ATOMS: atom_id res chain seq x y z
N MET A 1 0.10 21.25 -14.81
CA MET A 1 0.74 20.50 -13.71
C MET A 1 1.20 21.50 -12.66
N LYS A 2 0.81 21.34 -11.39
CA LYS A 2 1.26 22.18 -10.28
C LYS A 2 2.30 21.40 -9.47
N VAL A 3 3.46 21.99 -9.22
CA VAL A 3 4.53 21.39 -8.41
C VAL A 3 4.63 22.16 -7.10
N ILE A 4 4.73 21.43 -5.98
CA ILE A 4 4.84 21.99 -4.64
C ILE A 4 6.06 21.36 -3.99
N ILE A 5 7.02 22.19 -3.57
CA ILE A 5 8.22 21.75 -2.86
C ILE A 5 7.94 21.85 -1.37
N ASN A 6 7.62 20.73 -0.73
CA ASN A 6 7.37 20.65 0.70
C ASN A 6 7.57 19.21 1.19
N ASP A 7 7.66 19.02 2.50
CA ASP A 7 7.53 17.71 3.11
C ASP A 7 6.12 17.16 2.85
N GLY A 8 6.04 15.92 2.36
CA GLY A 8 4.79 15.31 1.92
C GLY A 8 3.74 15.21 3.04
N ARG A 9 4.17 14.87 4.27
CA ARG A 9 3.26 14.77 5.40
C ARG A 9 2.81 16.14 5.91
N LYS A 10 3.71 17.12 6.01
CA LYS A 10 3.34 18.51 6.35
C LYS A 10 2.37 19.09 5.33
N PHE A 11 2.60 18.81 4.04
CA PHE A 11 1.69 19.22 2.98
C PHE A 11 0.31 18.56 3.15
N LEU A 12 0.27 17.24 3.36
CA LEU A 12 -0.98 16.52 3.61
C LEU A 12 -1.77 17.12 4.78
N LYS A 13 -1.10 17.43 5.90
CA LYS A 13 -1.72 18.09 7.06
C LYS A 13 -2.32 19.46 6.73
N SER A 14 -1.66 20.24 5.86
CA SER A 14 -2.18 21.55 5.44
C SER A 14 -3.48 21.47 4.63
N LEU A 15 -3.81 20.28 4.09
CA LEU A 15 -4.97 20.03 3.26
C LEU A 15 -6.17 19.42 4.01
N LEU A 16 -6.02 19.05 5.29
CA LEU A 16 -7.05 18.32 6.06
C LEU A 16 -8.41 19.02 6.17
N ASN A 17 -8.53 20.28 5.77
CA ASN A 17 -9.82 21.00 5.72
C ASN A 17 -10.23 21.34 4.27
N SER A 18 -9.73 20.60 3.29
CA SER A 18 -9.83 20.93 1.86
C SER A 18 -10.07 19.68 1.01
N ILE A 19 -10.32 19.93 -0.28
CA ILE A 19 -10.38 19.03 -1.45
C ILE A 19 -10.22 17.53 -1.15
N ASN A 20 -11.22 16.76 -1.59
CA ASN A 20 -11.11 15.32 -1.69
C ASN A 20 -10.44 14.93 -3.01
N TYR A 21 -9.45 14.03 -2.95
CA TYR A 21 -8.74 13.49 -4.11
C TYR A 21 -9.34 12.15 -4.54
N ASP A 22 -9.51 11.97 -5.85
CA ASP A 22 -9.91 10.68 -6.41
C ASP A 22 -8.77 9.66 -6.37
N ILE A 23 -7.52 10.12 -6.49
CA ILE A 23 -6.33 9.27 -6.40
C ILE A 23 -5.24 10.00 -5.63
N ILE A 24 -4.65 9.31 -4.66
CA ILE A 24 -3.40 9.70 -4.00
C ILE A 24 -2.36 8.62 -4.30
N LEU A 25 -1.28 9.00 -4.97
CA LEU A 25 -0.11 8.17 -5.22
C LEU A 25 0.99 8.51 -4.22
N LEU A 26 1.47 7.51 -3.48
CA LEU A 26 2.61 7.65 -2.57
C LEU A 26 3.79 6.85 -3.10
N ASP A 27 4.74 7.57 -3.67
CA ASP A 27 6.05 7.05 -4.08
C ASP A 27 7.12 7.87 -3.36
N ALA A 28 7.34 7.51 -2.10
CA ALA A 28 8.30 8.17 -1.23
C ALA A 28 9.33 7.14 -0.78
N TYR A 29 10.60 7.54 -0.80
CA TYR A 29 11.71 6.66 -0.48
C TYR A 29 12.65 7.28 0.54
N ASP A 30 13.04 6.46 1.51
CA ASP A 30 14.11 6.67 2.47
C ASP A 30 15.11 5.50 2.36
N SER A 31 16.40 5.83 2.33
CA SER A 31 17.47 4.85 2.11
C SER A 31 17.58 3.79 3.21
N MET A 32 17.11 4.08 4.42
CA MET A 32 17.26 3.18 5.58
C MET A 32 16.07 2.24 5.74
N SER A 33 14.86 2.70 5.42
CA SER A 33 13.62 1.97 5.79
C SER A 33 12.59 1.82 4.67
N GLY A 34 12.92 2.21 3.44
CA GLY A 34 12.00 2.17 2.31
C GLY A 34 11.05 3.35 2.35
N LEU A 35 9.95 3.28 3.12
CA LEU A 35 9.03 4.40 3.29
C LEU A 35 9.44 5.24 4.50
N PRO A 36 9.50 6.59 4.41
CA PRO A 36 9.91 7.44 5.54
C PRO A 36 9.12 7.16 6.83
N SER A 37 9.80 7.23 7.97
CA SER A 37 9.27 6.83 9.30
C SER A 37 7.95 7.51 9.66
N HIS A 38 7.82 8.78 9.33
CA HIS A 38 6.62 9.56 9.59
C HIS A 38 5.51 9.34 8.54
N MET A 39 5.76 8.64 7.43
CA MET A 39 4.77 8.33 6.38
C MET A 39 4.28 6.88 6.42
N LYS A 40 4.63 6.12 7.47
CA LYS A 40 4.24 4.70 7.61
C LYS A 40 3.33 4.40 8.80
N THR A 41 2.81 5.41 9.48
CA THR A 41 2.01 5.28 10.70
C THR A 41 0.51 5.23 10.41
N GLN A 42 -0.26 4.67 11.35
CA GLN A 42 -1.70 4.62 11.25
C GLN A 42 -2.30 6.02 11.18
N GLU A 43 -1.75 6.98 11.93
CA GLU A 43 -2.19 8.37 11.94
C GLU A 43 -2.01 9.01 10.56
N PHE A 44 -0.85 8.81 9.92
CA PHE A 44 -0.61 9.28 8.57
C PHE A 44 -1.61 8.68 7.56
N PHE A 45 -1.85 7.36 7.62
CA PHE A 45 -2.80 6.72 6.71
C PHE A 45 -4.26 7.12 6.98
N LEU A 46 -4.63 7.44 8.23
CA LEU A 46 -5.94 8.00 8.57
C LEU A 46 -6.11 9.40 7.99
N GLU A 47 -5.11 10.26 8.15
CA GLU A 47 -5.06 11.60 7.54
C GLU A 47 -5.19 11.49 6.00
N LEU A 48 -4.49 10.53 5.38
CA LEU A 48 -4.57 10.28 3.95
C LEU A 48 -5.97 9.81 3.53
N LYS A 49 -6.53 8.82 4.24
CA LYS A 49 -7.88 8.30 3.97
C LYS A 49 -8.94 9.39 4.07
N TYR A 50 -8.79 10.31 5.02
CA TYR A 50 -9.70 11.45 5.18
C TYR A 50 -9.74 12.36 3.94
N LEU A 51 -8.59 12.53 3.26
CA LEU A 51 -8.48 13.34 2.05
C LEU A 51 -8.91 12.63 0.77
N LEU A 52 -9.21 11.33 0.83
CA LEU A 52 -9.73 10.61 -0.32
C LEU A 52 -11.21 10.89 -0.50
N ASN A 53 -11.65 10.90 -1.76
CA ASN A 53 -13.07 10.88 -2.08
C ASN A 53 -13.74 9.65 -1.43
N PRO A 54 -14.72 9.82 -0.53
CA PRO A 54 -15.35 8.70 0.15
C PRO A 54 -16.12 7.77 -0.80
N ASN A 55 -16.48 8.26 -2.00
CA ASN A 55 -17.28 7.53 -2.99
C ASN A 55 -16.45 6.70 -3.99
N GLY A 56 -15.16 6.49 -3.72
CA GLY A 56 -14.32 5.66 -4.61
C GLY A 56 -12.86 6.10 -4.74
N GLY A 57 -12.39 7.01 -3.88
CA GLY A 57 -11.01 7.48 -3.88
C GLY A 57 -10.02 6.35 -3.60
N LEU A 58 -8.91 6.37 -4.32
CA LEU A 58 -7.86 5.35 -4.28
C LEU A 58 -6.59 5.89 -3.66
N PHE A 59 -6.05 5.16 -2.71
CA PHE A 59 -4.67 5.28 -2.26
C PHE A 59 -3.83 4.20 -2.94
N ILE A 60 -2.71 4.59 -3.54
CA ILE A 60 -1.77 3.67 -4.15
C ILE A 60 -0.37 3.96 -3.61
N VAL A 61 0.33 2.94 -3.11
CA VAL A 61 1.68 3.08 -2.58
C VAL A 61 2.59 1.98 -3.13
N ASN A 62 3.83 2.37 -3.45
CA ASN A 62 4.91 1.44 -3.71
C ASN A 62 5.66 1.12 -2.42
N LEU A 63 5.73 -0.17 -2.06
CA LEU A 63 6.47 -0.66 -0.89
C LEU A 63 7.67 -1.48 -1.34
N VAL A 64 8.85 -1.11 -0.83
CA VAL A 64 10.08 -1.86 -1.05
C VAL A 64 10.16 -3.02 -0.05
N CYS A 65 9.96 -4.24 -0.54
CA CYS A 65 9.81 -5.46 0.26
C CYS A 65 11.11 -6.04 0.82
N ILE A 66 12.27 -5.48 0.49
CA ILE A 66 13.56 -5.92 1.06
C ILE A 66 13.77 -5.42 2.50
N TYR A 67 12.98 -4.46 2.97
CA TYR A 67 13.04 -3.96 4.34
C TYR A 67 11.97 -4.61 5.21
N GLN A 68 12.31 -4.98 6.45
CA GLN A 68 11.35 -5.58 7.39
C GLN A 68 10.11 -4.70 7.64
N SER A 69 10.22 -3.39 7.44
CA SER A 69 9.11 -2.43 7.52
C SER A 69 7.93 -2.83 6.67
N TYR A 70 8.14 -3.43 5.49
CA TYR A 70 7.05 -3.55 4.51
C TYR A 70 5.86 -4.34 5.10
N ILE A 71 6.12 -5.34 5.95
CA ILE A 71 5.08 -6.12 6.65
C ILE A 71 4.29 -5.24 7.61
N ASN A 72 4.98 -4.45 8.44
CA ASN A 72 4.35 -3.57 9.41
C ASN A 72 3.60 -2.42 8.72
N VAL A 73 4.19 -1.83 7.68
CA VAL A 73 3.52 -0.82 6.83
C VAL A 73 2.25 -1.42 6.23
N ARG A 74 2.33 -2.64 5.70
CA ARG A 74 1.17 -3.34 5.13
C ARG A 74 0.07 -3.56 6.17
N LEU A 75 0.41 -4.07 7.35
CA LEU A 75 -0.54 -4.28 8.45
C LEU A 75 -1.17 -2.96 8.94
N THR A 76 -0.40 -1.88 8.91
CA THR A 76 -0.87 -0.54 9.29
C THR A 76 -1.86 0.02 8.24
N ILE A 77 -1.62 -0.21 6.95
CA ILE A 77 -2.59 0.13 5.89
C ILE A 77 -3.85 -0.73 6.05
N ASP A 78 -3.69 -2.04 6.29
CA ASP A 78 -4.80 -2.96 6.53
C ASP A 78 -5.68 -2.52 7.70
N SER A 79 -5.09 -2.01 8.79
CA SER A 79 -5.84 -1.52 9.95
C SER A 79 -6.61 -0.22 9.72
N VAL A 80 -6.30 0.53 8.66
CA VAL A 80 -6.96 1.80 8.32
C VAL A 80 -8.03 1.64 7.25
N PHE A 81 -7.73 0.88 6.20
CA PHE A 81 -8.62 0.72 5.05
C PHE A 81 -9.52 -0.52 5.16
N GLY A 82 -9.10 -1.52 5.95
CA GLY A 82 -9.77 -2.81 6.05
C GLY A 82 -9.37 -3.74 4.90
N GLN A 83 -9.13 -5.01 5.21
CA GLN A 83 -8.58 -5.99 4.27
C GLN A 83 -9.40 -6.16 2.99
N ASN A 84 -10.74 -6.02 3.08
CA ASN A 84 -11.65 -6.13 1.92
C ASN A 84 -11.54 -4.96 0.93
N ASN A 85 -10.91 -3.86 1.32
CA ASN A 85 -10.78 -2.65 0.51
C ASN A 85 -9.38 -2.51 -0.08
N ILE A 86 -8.59 -3.58 -0.11
CA ILE A 86 -7.19 -3.52 -0.49
C ILE A 86 -6.82 -4.64 -1.48
N ILE A 87 -6.05 -4.28 -2.49
CA ILE A 87 -5.43 -5.20 -3.44
C ILE A 87 -3.94 -4.95 -3.49
N THR A 88 -3.18 -6.02 -3.69
CA THR A 88 -1.73 -5.97 -3.83
C THR A 88 -1.28 -6.49 -5.19
N PHE A 89 -0.19 -5.93 -5.71
CA PHE A 89 0.53 -6.45 -6.85
C PHE A 89 2.00 -6.55 -6.43
N ARG A 90 2.68 -7.65 -6.77
CA ARG A 90 4.13 -7.75 -6.57
C ARG A 90 4.83 -7.67 -7.92
N SER A 91 6.00 -7.03 -7.93
CA SER A 91 6.91 -7.10 -9.06
C SER A 91 7.39 -8.54 -9.28
N THR A 92 7.87 -8.84 -10.48
CA THR A 92 8.35 -10.18 -10.86
C THR A 92 9.58 -10.62 -10.08
N ASP A 93 10.39 -9.67 -9.61
CA ASP A 93 11.54 -9.87 -8.73
C ASP A 93 11.15 -9.85 -7.23
N PHE A 94 9.88 -9.65 -6.91
CA PHE A 94 9.31 -9.54 -5.57
C PHE A 94 9.85 -8.40 -4.70
N VAL A 95 10.71 -7.53 -5.24
CA VAL A 95 11.34 -6.42 -4.52
C VAL A 95 10.33 -5.32 -4.21
N ASN A 96 9.31 -5.14 -5.04
CA ASN A 96 8.30 -4.11 -4.88
C ASN A 96 6.90 -4.72 -4.72
N MET A 97 6.11 -4.12 -3.84
CA MET A 97 4.69 -4.38 -3.72
C MET A 97 3.93 -3.07 -3.92
N ILE A 98 3.08 -3.04 -4.95
CA ILE A 98 2.07 -2.00 -5.10
C ILE A 98 0.87 -2.37 -4.26
N VAL A 99 0.51 -1.51 -3.32
CA VAL A 99 -0.71 -1.62 -2.52
C VAL A 99 -1.71 -0.60 -3.05
N VAL A 100 -2.91 -1.06 -3.40
CA VAL A 100 -4.05 -0.22 -3.80
C VAL A 100 -5.13 -0.37 -2.74
N ALA A 101 -5.50 0.71 -2.09
CA ALA A 101 -6.52 0.75 -1.04
C ALA A 101 -7.64 1.75 -1.38
N SER A 102 -8.87 1.43 -0.99
CA SER A 102 -10.06 2.24 -1.26
C SER A 102 -10.62 2.88 -0.01
N ALA A 103 -11.00 4.16 -0.12
CA ALA A 103 -11.75 4.84 0.93
C ALA A 103 -13.21 4.35 1.04
N ALA A 104 -13.78 3.83 -0.05
CA ALA A 104 -15.16 3.36 -0.06
C ALA A 104 -15.32 2.09 0.80
N ILE A 105 -16.29 2.14 1.72
CA ILE A 105 -16.68 1.00 2.55
C ILE A 105 -17.60 0.11 1.69
N GLU A 106 -17.23 -1.16 1.54
CA GLU A 106 -18.06 -2.27 1.03
C GLU A 106 -18.31 -2.39 -0.49
N ASN A 107 -17.72 -1.56 -1.35
CA ASN A 107 -17.92 -1.67 -2.81
C ASN A 107 -16.65 -1.50 -3.63
N PHE A 108 -15.51 -2.10 -3.23
CA PHE A 108 -14.36 -2.09 -4.13
C PHE A 108 -14.70 -2.94 -5.37
N PRO A 109 -14.90 -2.34 -6.57
CA PRO A 109 -15.56 -3.00 -7.70
C PRO A 109 -14.78 -4.19 -8.26
N LEU A 110 -13.51 -4.33 -7.88
CA LEU A 110 -12.64 -5.38 -8.36
C LEU A 110 -13.04 -6.77 -7.87
N VAL A 111 -13.91 -6.91 -6.88
CA VAL A 111 -14.42 -8.22 -6.47
C VAL A 111 -15.64 -8.66 -7.28
N ASN A 112 -16.51 -7.73 -7.69
CA ASN A 112 -17.80 -8.04 -8.32
C ASN A 112 -17.83 -7.82 -9.86
N GLN A 113 -16.83 -7.15 -10.45
CA GLN A 113 -16.67 -7.00 -11.91
C GLN A 113 -15.39 -7.68 -12.43
N LYS A 114 -15.00 -8.80 -11.81
CA LYS A 114 -13.70 -9.48 -12.04
C LYS A 114 -13.40 -9.81 -13.51
N SER A 115 -14.36 -10.28 -14.31
CA SER A 115 -14.00 -10.84 -15.62
C SER A 115 -13.60 -9.79 -16.66
N ASN A 116 -14.34 -8.68 -16.75
CA ASN A 116 -14.17 -7.74 -17.86
C ASN A 116 -12.99 -6.80 -17.63
N ILE A 117 -12.83 -6.29 -16.40
CA ILE A 117 -11.69 -5.43 -16.06
C ILE A 117 -10.37 -6.21 -16.13
N ILE A 118 -10.35 -7.48 -15.71
CA ILE A 118 -9.15 -8.31 -15.83
C ILE A 118 -8.75 -8.45 -17.29
N ASN A 119 -9.70 -8.77 -18.18
CA ASN A 119 -9.41 -8.90 -19.61
C ASN A 119 -8.92 -7.58 -20.22
N ASP A 120 -9.56 -6.46 -19.89
CA ASP A 120 -9.16 -5.13 -20.38
C ASP A 120 -7.74 -4.75 -19.92
N ILE A 121 -7.38 -5.05 -18.67
CA ILE A 121 -6.03 -4.78 -18.16
C ILE A 121 -5.01 -5.76 -18.78
N GLN A 122 -5.38 -7.03 -18.97
CA GLN A 122 -4.52 -8.03 -19.63
C GLN A 122 -4.18 -7.61 -21.05
N GLU A 123 -5.16 -7.17 -21.84
CA GLU A 123 -4.95 -6.69 -23.22
C GLU A 123 -4.12 -5.41 -23.26
N LYS A 124 -4.43 -4.43 -22.41
CA LYS A 124 -3.77 -3.11 -22.46
C LYS A 124 -2.36 -3.12 -21.89
N LEU A 125 -2.10 -3.92 -20.86
CA LEU A 125 -0.79 -3.97 -20.21
C LEU A 125 0.07 -5.14 -20.69
N LEU A 126 -0.49 -6.07 -21.48
CA LEU A 126 0.19 -7.29 -21.94
C LEU A 126 0.69 -8.17 -20.78
N ILE A 127 -0.05 -8.20 -19.66
CA ILE A 127 0.30 -8.94 -18.44
C ILE A 127 -0.73 -10.04 -18.21
N ASP A 128 -0.33 -11.28 -17.95
CA ASP A 128 -1.26 -12.36 -17.57
C ASP A 128 -1.63 -12.26 -16.07
N ILE A 129 -2.69 -11.50 -15.80
CA ILE A 129 -3.25 -11.34 -14.45
C ILE A 129 -3.81 -12.67 -13.92
N ASN A 130 -4.31 -13.57 -14.77
CA ASN A 130 -4.90 -14.84 -14.35
C ASN A 130 -3.85 -15.79 -13.78
N SER A 131 -2.65 -15.83 -14.37
CA SER A 131 -1.50 -16.55 -13.82
C SER A 131 -1.09 -16.01 -12.44
N SER A 132 -1.18 -14.69 -12.26
CA SER A 132 -0.84 -14.00 -11.01
C SER A 132 -1.89 -14.24 -9.91
N LEU A 133 -3.17 -14.29 -10.27
CA LEU A 133 -4.28 -14.59 -9.36
C LEU A 133 -4.33 -16.06 -8.92
N LYS A 134 -4.00 -17.01 -9.80
CA LYS A 134 -3.89 -18.44 -9.45
C LYS A 134 -2.76 -18.70 -8.43
N ARG A 135 -1.65 -17.96 -8.51
CA ARG A 135 -0.59 -17.98 -7.48
C ARG A 135 -1.08 -17.44 -6.13
N LYS A 136 -1.89 -16.37 -6.14
CA LYS A 136 -2.50 -15.78 -4.95
C LYS A 136 -3.47 -16.73 -4.21
N GLN A 137 -4.35 -17.46 -4.90
CA GLN A 137 -5.29 -18.36 -4.20
C GLN A 137 -4.59 -19.49 -3.44
N LYS A 138 -3.38 -19.89 -3.87
CA LYS A 138 -2.56 -20.87 -3.15
C LYS A 138 -1.81 -20.28 -1.95
N GLN A 139 -1.56 -18.96 -1.93
CA GLN A 139 -0.86 -18.23 -0.86
C GLN A 139 -1.79 -17.56 0.16
N ILE A 140 -3.03 -17.19 -0.24
CA ILE A 140 -4.02 -16.51 0.61
C ILE A 140 -4.43 -17.36 1.82
N HIS A 141 -4.17 -18.67 1.81
CA HIS A 141 -4.66 -19.56 2.87
C HIS A 141 -3.71 -19.84 4.04
N ASN A 142 -2.48 -19.30 4.12
CA ASN A 142 -1.64 -19.53 5.32
C ASN A 142 -0.39 -18.62 5.41
N GLN A 143 -0.56 -17.34 5.73
CA GLN A 143 0.53 -16.60 6.38
C GLN A 143 -0.06 -15.71 7.48
N ASN A 144 0.06 -16.14 8.73
CA ASN A 144 -0.07 -15.26 9.88
C ASN A 144 1.09 -14.26 9.80
N LEU A 145 0.88 -13.12 9.13
CA LEU A 145 1.82 -11.99 9.18
C LEU A 145 1.86 -11.50 10.63
N SER A 146 2.84 -11.95 11.39
CA SER A 146 3.13 -11.39 12.71
C SER A 146 3.89 -10.09 12.50
N GLY A 147 3.32 -9.01 13.00
CA GLY A 147 3.91 -7.69 12.91
C GLY A 147 3.15 -6.73 13.82
N ARG A 148 3.51 -5.45 13.74
CA ARG A 148 2.91 -4.40 14.56
C ARG A 148 2.37 -3.29 13.68
N ILE A 149 1.27 -2.70 14.14
CA ILE A 149 0.72 -1.47 13.56
C ILE A 149 1.63 -0.32 14.00
N TYR A 150 2.15 0.44 13.04
CA TYR A 150 2.97 1.61 13.33
C TYR A 150 2.12 2.80 13.78
N ARG A 151 2.65 3.52 14.77
CA ARG A 151 2.02 4.67 15.41
C ARG A 151 3.04 5.80 15.54
N ASP A 152 2.57 7.04 15.47
CA ASP A 152 3.41 8.24 15.61
C ASP A 152 4.23 8.30 16.91
N ASP A 153 3.72 7.72 17.99
CA ASP A 153 4.36 7.70 19.31
C ASP A 153 5.47 6.64 19.45
N MET A 154 5.63 5.75 18.46
CA MET A 154 6.65 4.72 18.49
C MET A 154 8.04 5.31 18.25
N LYS A 155 8.92 5.10 19.22
CA LYS A 155 10.36 5.37 19.07
C LYS A 155 10.98 4.34 18.12
N ASN A 156 12.02 4.75 17.39
CA ASN A 156 12.86 3.91 16.53
C ASN A 156 12.17 3.33 15.27
N LEU A 157 11.21 4.05 14.69
CA LEU A 157 10.72 3.71 13.34
C LEU A 157 11.80 3.91 12.26
N GLU A 158 12.91 4.58 12.57
CA GLU A 158 14.00 4.86 11.61
C GLU A 158 15.10 3.78 11.60
N ASN A 159 15.22 2.99 12.68
CA ASN A 159 16.25 1.96 12.82
C ASN A 159 15.69 0.61 12.39
N GLU A 160 15.60 0.40 11.09
CA GLU A 160 15.13 -0.87 10.52
C GLU A 160 16.19 -1.48 9.63
N GLN A 161 16.34 -2.80 9.74
CA GLN A 161 17.34 -3.54 8.98
C GLN A 161 16.73 -4.04 7.68
N GLN A 162 17.52 -3.95 6.61
CA GLN A 162 17.26 -4.72 5.41
C GLN A 162 17.29 -6.20 5.78
N MET A 163 16.33 -6.96 5.28
CA MET A 163 16.32 -8.40 5.46
C MET A 163 17.48 -9.03 4.70
N SER A 164 18.08 -10.07 5.27
CA SER A 164 18.97 -10.96 4.53
C SER A 164 18.21 -11.62 3.37
N LEU A 165 18.96 -12.12 2.37
CA LEU A 165 18.37 -12.88 1.25
C LEU A 165 17.56 -14.09 1.74
N ILE A 166 18.01 -14.75 2.82
CA ILE A 166 17.34 -15.91 3.40
C ILE A 166 15.99 -15.49 4.01
N GLU A 167 15.98 -14.40 4.80
CA GLU A 167 14.75 -13.86 5.38
C GLU A 167 13.77 -13.40 4.30
N PHE A 168 14.26 -12.73 3.26
CA PHE A 168 13.44 -12.29 2.13
C PHE A 168 12.81 -13.49 1.39
N VAL A 169 13.58 -14.52 1.06
CA VAL A 169 13.09 -15.71 0.35
C VAL A 169 12.05 -16.47 1.17
N ASN A 170 12.18 -16.52 2.50
CA ASN A 170 11.23 -17.23 3.36
C ASN A 170 9.83 -16.56 3.45
N ILE A 171 9.68 -15.31 3.00
CA ILE A 171 8.43 -14.53 3.08
C ILE A 171 7.84 -14.27 1.67
N VAL A 172 8.47 -14.80 0.61
CA VAL A 172 8.00 -14.72 -0.79
C VAL A 172 7.22 -15.97 -1.18
#